data_AF-A0A355FJH5-F1
#
_entry.id   AF-A0A355FJH5-F1
#
_cell.length_a   1.000
_cell.length_b   1.000
_cell.length_c   1.000
_cell.angle_alpha   90.00
_cell.angle_beta   90.00
_cell.angle_gamma   90.00
#
_symmetry.space_group_name_H-M   'P 1'
#
loop_
_entity.id
_entity.type
_entity.pdbx_description
1 polymer ?
#
loop_
_entity_poly.entity_id
_entity_poly.type
_entity_poly.pdbx_seq_one_letter_code
_entity_poly.pdbx_strand_id
1 'polypeptide(L)' 'ARTYAFIKRRGYVVPEDIRAVCHDVLRHRIGLTYEAEANNLTSEEIISEILNKVEVP' A
#
# COMPACT_ATOMS: atom_id res chain seq x y z
N ALA A 1 10.02 0.37 -3.39
CA ALA A 1 10.15 -1.00 -3.93
C ALA A 1 11.58 -1.34 -4.41
N ARG A 2 12.15 -0.71 -5.46
CA ARG A 2 13.50 -1.07 -5.97
C ARG A 2 14.62 -1.08 -4.93
N THR A 3 14.73 -0.01 -4.12
CA THR A 3 15.70 0.05 -3.02
C THR A 3 15.47 -1.05 -1.98
N TYR A 4 14.20 -1.35 -1.68
CA TYR A 4 13.83 -2.41 -0.75
C TYR A 4 14.27 -3.79 -1.26
N ALA A 5 14.02 -4.08 -2.55
CA ALA A 5 14.50 -5.29 -3.21
C ALA A 5 16.04 -5.39 -3.19
N PHE A 6 16.73 -4.28 -3.46
CA PHE A 6 18.19 -4.20 -3.45
C PHE A 6 18.77 -4.49 -2.05
N ILE A 7 18.20 -3.90 -0.99
CA ILE A 7 18.57 -4.17 0.41
C ILE A 7 18.36 -5.66 0.75
N LYS A 8 17.33 -6.29 0.17
CA LYS A 8 17.06 -7.73 0.26
C LYS A 8 17.93 -8.59 -0.67
N ARG A 9 19.01 -8.03 -1.24
CA ARG A 9 19.97 -8.69 -2.15
C ARG A 9 19.35 -9.26 -3.43
N ARG A 10 18.24 -8.66 -3.90
CA ARG A 10 17.61 -9.01 -5.18
C ARG A 10 17.81 -7.89 -6.19
N GLY A 11 18.13 -8.28 -7.44
CA GLY A 11 18.28 -7.36 -8.58
C GLY A 11 16.96 -6.96 -9.25
N TYR A 12 15.84 -7.53 -8.82
CA TYR A 12 14.51 -7.31 -9.37
C TYR A 12 13.47 -7.15 -8.26
N VAL A 13 12.39 -6.42 -8.57
CA VAL A 13 11.28 -6.17 -7.66
C VAL A 13 10.31 -7.34 -7.70
N VAL A 14 9.87 -7.79 -6.54
CA VAL A 14 8.75 -8.73 -6.39
C VAL A 14 7.56 -8.01 -5.75
N PRO A 15 6.33 -8.53 -5.89
CA PRO A 15 5.14 -7.88 -5.33
C PRO A 15 5.22 -7.56 -3.83
N GLU A 16 5.88 -8.41 -3.05
CA GLU A 16 6.09 -8.20 -1.61
C GLU A 16 6.86 -6.91 -1.32
N ASP A 17 7.78 -6.49 -2.21
CA ASP A 17 8.54 -5.25 -2.05
C ASP A 17 7.70 -4.00 -2.27
N ILE A 18 6.61 -4.14 -3.03
CA ILE A 18 5.62 -3.08 -3.25
C ILE A 18 4.73 -3.02 -2.02
N ARG A 19 4.15 -4.15 -1.61
CA ARG A 19 3.30 -4.25 -0.41
C ARG A 19 4.00 -3.70 0.84
N ALA A 20 5.30 -3.99 1.00
CA ALA A 20 6.10 -3.52 2.13
C ALA A 20 6.22 -2.00 2.26
N VAL A 21 6.04 -1.24 1.17
CA VAL A 21 6.15 0.24 1.19
C VAL A 21 4.84 0.95 0.90
N CYS A 22 3.76 0.21 0.62
CA CYS A 22 2.49 0.79 0.16
C CYS A 22 1.87 1.73 1.19
N HIS A 23 1.81 1.33 2.47
CA HIS A 23 1.21 2.15 3.51
C HIS A 23 1.96 3.47 3.70
N ASP A 24 3.29 3.44 3.80
CA ASP A 24 4.11 4.64 3.98
C ASP A 24 3.97 5.64 2.84
N VAL A 25 3.82 5.15 1.61
CA VAL A 25 3.70 6.01 0.42
C VAL A 25 2.27 6.53 0.23
N LEU A 26 1.25 5.70 0.47
CA LEU A 26 -0.13 6.00 0.09
C LEU A 26 -0.96 6.63 1.22
N ARG A 27 -0.61 6.43 2.50
CA ARG A 27 -1.45 6.89 3.65
C ARG A 27 -1.76 8.38 3.65
N HIS A 28 -0.87 9.21 3.10
CA HIS A 28 -1.03 10.67 3.00
C HIS A 28 -1.37 11.14 1.58
N ARG A 29 -1.59 10.20 0.66
CA ARG A 29 -1.91 10.48 -0.75
C ARG A 29 -3.34 10.13 -1.12
N ILE A 30 -4.09 9.55 -0.19
CA ILE A 30 -5.50 9.22 -0.35
C ILE A 30 -6.30 10.21 0.50
N GLY A 31 -7.09 11.04 -0.18
CA GLY A 31 -8.07 11.91 0.46
C GLY A 31 -9.37 11.14 0.70
N LEU A 32 -9.90 11.23 1.91
CA LEU A 32 -11.18 10.65 2.28
C LEU A 32 -12.31 11.60 1.91
N THR A 33 -13.47 11.06 1.56
CA THR A 33 -14.69 11.87 1.46
C THR A 33 -15.27 12.09 2.84
N TYR A 34 -16.12 13.10 2.99
CA TYR A 34 -16.80 13.38 4.25
C TYR A 34 -17.61 12.18 4.76
N GLU A 35 -18.27 11.45 3.85
CA GLU A 35 -19.01 10.24 4.23
C GLU A 35 -18.08 9.15 4.76
N ALA A 36 -16.88 9.00 4.19
CA ALA A 36 -15.91 8.02 4.65
C ALA A 36 -15.36 8.38 6.04
N GLU A 37 -15.05 9.65 6.28
CA GLU A 37 -14.64 10.14 7.60
C GLU A 37 -15.76 9.96 8.65
N ALA A 38 -17.02 10.27 8.29
CA ALA A 38 -18.17 10.08 9.16
C ALA A 38 -18.41 8.60 9.54
N ASN A 39 -18.02 7.67 8.67
CA ASN A 39 -18.05 6.23 8.92
C ASN A 39 -16.80 5.71 9.66
N ASN A 40 -15.91 6.60 10.12
CA ASN A 40 -14.63 6.28 10.76
C ASN A 40 -13.71 5.40 9.89
N LEU A 41 -13.83 5.49 8.57
CA LEU A 41 -12.91 4.80 7.67
C LEU A 41 -11.56 5.51 7.67
N THR A 42 -10.49 4.75 7.69
CA THR A 42 -9.12 5.27 7.62
C THR A 42 -8.49 4.97 6.25
N SER A 43 -7.58 5.84 5.81
CA SER A 43 -6.82 5.59 4.59
C SER A 43 -6.00 4.28 4.68
N GLU A 44 -5.58 3.86 5.87
CA GLU A 44 -4.88 2.59 6.08
C GLU A 44 -5.76 1.38 5.77
N GLU A 45 -7.00 1.36 6.25
CA GLU A 45 -7.96 0.29 5.99
C GLU A 45 -8.25 0.16 4.50
N ILE A 46 -8.47 1.29 3.82
CA ILE A 46 -8.72 1.34 2.37
C ILE A 46 -7.50 0.79 1.61
N ILE A 47 -6.28 1.19 1.99
CA ILE A 47 -5.05 0.67 1.36
C ILE A 47 -4.96 -0.85 1.55
N SER A 48 -5.21 -1.36 2.75
CA SER A 48 -5.18 -2.80 3.02
C SER A 48 -6.22 -3.56 2.20
N GLU A 49 -7.44 -3.04 2.07
CA GLU A 49 -8.50 -3.65 1.27
C GLU A 49 -8.10 -3.74 -0.21
N ILE A 50 -7.60 -2.64 -0.77
CA ILE A 50 -7.13 -2.58 -2.16
C ILE A 50 -6.01 -3.61 -2.37
N LEU A 51 -5.01 -3.65 -1.49
CA LEU A 51 -3.91 -4.61 -1.60
C LEU A 51 -4.37 -6.06 -1.52
N ASN A 52 -5.40 -6.36 -0.73
CA ASN A 52 -5.94 -7.72 -0.62
C ASN A 52 -6.80 -8.11 -1.81
N LYS A 53 -7.40 -7.13 -2.50
CA LYS A 53 -8.21 -7.36 -3.70
C LYS A 53 -7.38 -7.61 -4.95
N VAL A 54 -6.19 -7.03 -5.03
CA VAL A 54 -5.30 -7.18 -6.18
C VAL A 54 -4.58 -8.53 -6.12
N GLU A 55 -4.86 -9.38 -7.11
CA GLU A 55 -4.17 -10.66 -7.27
C GLU A 55 -2.69 -10.45 -7.62
N VAL A 56 -1.87 -11.33 -7.07
CA VAL A 56 -0.42 -11.34 -7.27
C VAL A 56 -0.07 -12.48 -8.21
N PRO A 57 0.63 -12.22 -9.34
CA PRO A 57 1.01 -13.25 -10.31
C PRO A 57 2.16 -14.15 -9.84
#